data_AF-A0A817RNM2-F1
#
_entry.id   AF-A0A817RNM2-F1
#
_cell.length_a   1.000
_cell.length_b   1.000
_cell.length_c   1.000
_cell.angle_alpha   90.00
_cell.angle_beta   90.00
_cell.angle_gamma   90.00
#
_symmetry.space_group_name_H-M   'P 1'
#
loop_
_entity.id
_entity.type
_entity.pdbx_description
1 polymer ?
#
loop_
_entity_poly.entity_id
_entity_poly.type
_entity_poly.pdbx_seq_one_letter_code
_entity_poly.pdbx_strand_id
1 'polypeptide(L)'
;MAIGRFRKQCQQINDRCKTCGDKSQDLKQHICSNELHCIHCNGNHQSNDMKCPVVKQFRANLTKKLLSDTYNLNSNNNYNNQFCLSPLDFPTLPGAQRTTMYGYKSSNNTNNNDNVLLAKLDELSQNIARMNESLEKLSSANSKFEKFMIHMIEKNNEMENNIQELRTNEQLIKTNMVQLQIYSNRHENLFTKLLLPMLNDLTKFVLRMNRDKDDKLIDADFGVTLERLRAQLNKALEGKDFC
;
A
#
# COMPACT_ATOMS: atom_id res chain seq x y z
N MET A 1 17.41 -38.19 -34.15
CA MET A 1 18.56 -37.33 -33.75
C MET A 1 18.06 -35.91 -33.59
N ALA A 2 18.10 -35.40 -32.36
CA ALA A 2 17.44 -34.15 -31.99
C ALA A 2 18.31 -32.93 -32.36
N ILE A 3 17.71 -32.01 -33.11
CA ILE A 3 18.28 -30.70 -33.46
C ILE A 3 18.20 -29.82 -32.21
N GLY A 4 19.27 -29.82 -31.41
CA GLY A 4 19.43 -28.92 -30.28
C GLY A 4 19.61 -27.48 -30.76
N ARG A 5 18.60 -26.64 -30.56
CA ARG A 5 18.74 -25.18 -30.76
C ARG A 5 19.68 -24.64 -29.68
N PHE A 6 20.89 -24.26 -30.10
CA PHE A 6 21.78 -23.41 -29.30
C PHE A 6 21.02 -22.17 -28.84
N ARG A 7 20.84 -22.03 -27.52
CA ARG A 7 20.34 -20.80 -26.91
C ARG A 7 21.41 -19.75 -27.15
N LYS A 8 21.16 -18.80 -28.06
CA LYS A 8 21.97 -17.59 -28.20
C LYS A 8 22.18 -17.01 -26.81
N GLN A 9 23.44 -16.86 -26.41
CA GLN A 9 23.84 -16.14 -25.21
C GLN A 9 23.25 -14.72 -25.30
N CYS A 10 22.31 -14.39 -24.42
CA CYS A 10 21.90 -13.01 -24.21
C CYS A 10 23.07 -12.27 -23.55
N GLN A 11 23.84 -11.52 -24.34
CA GLN A 11 24.65 -10.44 -23.79
C GLN A 11 23.71 -9.30 -23.37
N GLN A 12 23.20 -9.36 -22.14
CA GLN A 12 22.69 -8.18 -21.44
C GLN A 12 23.33 -8.13 -20.06
N ILE A 13 24.52 -7.52 -19.98
CA ILE A 13 25.18 -7.11 -18.74
C ILE A 13 24.56 -5.78 -18.30
N ASN A 14 23.26 -5.79 -18.02
CA ASN A 14 22.53 -4.64 -17.48
C ASN A 14 21.50 -5.21 -16.52
N ASP A 15 21.92 -5.39 -15.27
CA ASP A 15 21.02 -5.83 -14.21
C ASP A 15 20.13 -4.64 -13.80
N ARG A 16 18.83 -4.91 -13.63
CA ARG A 16 17.85 -3.87 -13.32
C ARG A 16 17.58 -3.78 -11.83
N CYS A 17 17.51 -2.56 -11.31
CA CYS A 17 17.11 -2.32 -9.94
C CYS A 17 15.67 -2.80 -9.73
N LYS A 18 15.44 -3.58 -8.67
CA LYS A 18 14.13 -4.21 -8.41
C LYS A 18 13.07 -3.22 -7.92
N THR A 19 13.50 -2.08 -7.41
CA THR A 19 12.64 -1.10 -6.75
C THR A 19 12.25 0.02 -7.71
N CYS A 20 13.20 0.62 -8.42
CA CYS A 20 12.95 1.68 -9.39
C CYS A 20 12.96 1.22 -10.86
N GLY A 21 13.30 -0.04 -11.13
CA GLY A 21 13.28 -0.59 -12.50
C GLY A 21 14.44 -0.14 -13.40
N ASP A 22 15.33 0.73 -12.91
CA ASP A 22 16.43 1.31 -13.71
C ASP A 22 17.49 0.28 -14.08
N LYS A 23 18.02 0.38 -15.30
CA LYS A 23 19.12 -0.46 -15.78
C LYS A 23 20.43 0.07 -15.18
N SER A 24 21.11 -0.73 -14.38
CA SER A 24 22.46 -0.43 -13.90
C SER A 24 23.45 -1.47 -14.40
N GLN A 25 24.68 -1.03 -14.68
CA GLN A 25 25.79 -1.95 -14.96
C GLN A 25 26.29 -2.63 -13.67
N ASP A 26 26.11 -1.96 -12.51
CA ASP A 26 26.48 -2.48 -11.19
C ASP A 26 25.43 -2.12 -10.15
N LEU A 27 24.82 -3.14 -9.52
CA LEU A 27 23.79 -2.93 -8.48
C LEU A 27 24.35 -2.39 -7.16
N LYS A 28 25.64 -2.59 -6.90
CA LYS A 28 26.29 -2.16 -5.64
C LYS A 28 26.54 -0.66 -5.56
N GLN A 29 26.60 0.02 -6.71
CA GLN A 29 26.84 1.47 -6.81
C GLN A 29 25.59 2.24 -7.27
N HIS A 30 24.46 1.55 -7.43
CA HIS A 30 23.22 2.15 -7.88
C HIS A 30 22.58 2.97 -6.75
N ILE A 31 22.47 4.29 -6.96
CA ILE A 31 21.68 5.18 -6.10
C ILE A 31 20.21 5.01 -6.51
N CYS A 32 19.46 4.27 -5.71
CA CYS A 32 18.05 4.01 -5.94
C CYS A 32 17.22 5.25 -5.60
N SER A 33 16.41 5.71 -6.56
CA SER A 33 15.50 6.84 -6.39
C SER A 33 14.35 6.58 -5.40
N ASN A 34 14.25 5.37 -4.82
CA ASN A 34 13.22 4.89 -3.89
C ASN A 34 11.76 5.01 -4.35
N GLU A 35 11.53 5.44 -5.58
CA GLU A 35 10.22 5.43 -6.20
C GLU A 35 9.93 4.05 -6.80
N LEU A 36 8.85 3.43 -6.34
CA LEU A 36 8.39 2.09 -6.74
C LEU A 36 7.93 2.10 -8.18
N HIS A 37 8.73 1.54 -9.08
CA HIS A 37 8.40 1.46 -10.49
C HIS A 37 8.49 0.04 -11.00
N CYS A 38 7.45 -0.34 -11.73
CA CYS A 38 7.34 -1.68 -12.24
C CYS A 38 8.29 -1.99 -13.42
N ILE A 39 9.19 -2.98 -13.34
CA ILE A 39 10.21 -3.31 -14.37
C ILE A 39 9.67 -3.55 -15.79
N HIS A 40 8.38 -3.83 -15.90
CA HIS A 40 7.78 -4.29 -17.13
C HIS A 40 6.42 -3.62 -17.48
N CYS A 41 6.01 -2.65 -16.68
CA CYS A 41 4.78 -1.85 -16.81
C CYS A 41 4.92 -0.46 -16.17
N ASN A 42 6.10 -0.17 -15.60
CA ASN A 42 6.58 1.06 -14.95
C ASN A 42 5.61 1.79 -14.01
N GLY A 43 4.47 1.20 -13.63
CA GLY A 43 3.52 1.81 -12.71
C GLY A 43 4.02 1.89 -11.26
N ASN A 44 3.33 2.72 -10.47
CA ASN A 44 3.53 2.94 -9.03
C ASN A 44 3.03 1.77 -8.18
N HIS A 45 3.52 0.60 -8.55
CA HIS A 45 3.30 -0.67 -7.92
C HIS A 45 4.47 -1.54 -8.30
N GLN A 46 4.79 -2.54 -7.47
CA GLN A 46 5.83 -3.48 -7.85
C GLN A 46 5.58 -4.07 -9.24
N SER A 47 6.64 -4.07 -10.04
CA SER A 47 6.91 -4.79 -11.29
C SER A 47 5.86 -5.76 -11.78
N ASN A 48 4.76 -5.18 -12.24
CA ASN A 48 3.64 -5.74 -12.95
C ASN A 48 3.70 -5.79 -14.51
N ASP A 49 4.77 -6.35 -15.10
CA ASP A 49 4.83 -6.91 -16.48
C ASP A 49 3.51 -7.31 -17.15
N MET A 50 3.45 -7.33 -18.49
CA MET A 50 2.41 -8.08 -19.21
C MET A 50 2.66 -9.60 -19.15
N LYS A 51 3.89 -9.99 -18.80
CA LYS A 51 4.14 -11.28 -18.15
C LYS A 51 3.86 -11.26 -16.65
N CYS A 52 3.50 -10.11 -16.09
CA CYS A 52 3.34 -10.02 -14.67
C CYS A 52 1.95 -10.52 -14.40
N PRO A 53 1.91 -11.53 -13.56
CA PRO A 53 0.67 -12.17 -13.24
C PRO A 53 -0.36 -11.20 -12.68
N VAL A 54 0.04 -10.10 -12.01
CA VAL A 54 -0.92 -9.29 -11.24
C VAL A 54 -1.81 -8.46 -12.17
N VAL A 55 -1.26 -7.83 -13.22
CA VAL A 55 -2.05 -7.20 -14.27
C VAL A 55 -2.79 -8.28 -15.07
N LYS A 56 -2.15 -9.43 -15.34
CA LYS A 56 -2.76 -10.47 -16.16
C LYS A 56 -3.97 -11.13 -15.48
N GLN A 57 -3.93 -11.40 -14.18
CA GLN A 57 -5.03 -11.97 -13.40
C GLN A 57 -6.07 -10.93 -13.04
N PHE A 58 -5.67 -9.70 -12.73
CA PHE A 58 -6.63 -8.62 -12.53
C PHE A 58 -7.47 -8.43 -13.80
N ARG A 59 -6.82 -8.51 -14.97
CA ARG A 59 -7.50 -8.56 -16.27
C ARG A 59 -8.38 -9.80 -16.42
N ALA A 60 -7.86 -11.00 -16.19
CA ALA A 60 -8.64 -12.22 -16.34
C ALA A 60 -9.90 -12.22 -15.46
N ASN A 61 -9.82 -11.71 -14.23
CA ASN A 61 -10.94 -11.61 -13.31
C ASN A 61 -11.93 -10.49 -13.67
N LEU A 62 -11.45 -9.35 -14.16
CA LEU A 62 -12.32 -8.32 -14.72
C LEU A 62 -13.04 -8.82 -15.97
N THR A 63 -12.34 -9.50 -16.87
CA THR A 63 -12.95 -10.11 -18.06
C THR A 63 -13.94 -11.20 -17.67
N LYS A 64 -13.63 -12.02 -16.66
CA LYS A 64 -14.55 -13.04 -16.15
C LYS A 64 -15.81 -12.41 -15.54
N LYS A 65 -15.68 -11.32 -14.77
CA LYS A 65 -16.84 -10.56 -14.24
C LYS A 65 -17.67 -9.92 -15.35
N LEU A 66 -17.02 -9.26 -16.30
CA LEU A 66 -17.70 -8.63 -17.44
C LEU A 66 -18.44 -9.64 -18.30
N LEU A 67 -17.85 -10.81 -18.54
CA LEU A 67 -18.47 -11.90 -19.30
C LEU A 67 -19.58 -12.60 -18.53
N SER A 68 -19.45 -12.77 -17.21
CA SER A 68 -20.54 -13.30 -16.37
C SER A 68 -21.69 -12.32 -16.23
N ASP A 69 -21.42 -11.02 -16.21
CA ASP A 69 -22.45 -9.98 -16.18
C ASP A 69 -23.13 -9.86 -17.55
N THR A 70 -22.41 -10.05 -18.67
CA THR A 70 -23.03 -10.11 -20.01
C THR A 70 -23.80 -11.41 -20.27
N TYR A 71 -23.39 -12.55 -19.70
CA TYR A 71 -24.19 -13.79 -19.77
C TYR A 71 -25.44 -13.75 -18.88
N ASN A 72 -25.45 -12.96 -17.80
CA ASN A 72 -26.65 -12.69 -17.02
C ASN A 72 -27.50 -11.53 -17.59
N LEU A 73 -26.96 -10.72 -18.52
CA LEU A 73 -27.69 -9.68 -19.23
C LEU A 73 -28.31 -10.13 -20.57
N ASN A 74 -27.85 -11.25 -21.16
CA ASN A 74 -28.45 -11.82 -22.37
C ASN A 74 -29.58 -12.85 -22.13
N SER A 75 -30.12 -12.88 -20.91
CA SER A 75 -31.44 -13.46 -20.65
C SER A 75 -32.33 -12.47 -19.90
N ASN A 76 -32.42 -11.23 -20.40
CA ASN A 76 -33.65 -10.45 -20.54
C ASN A 76 -33.29 -9.03 -21.00
N ASN A 77 -33.33 -8.83 -22.31
CA ASN A 77 -33.27 -7.51 -22.94
C ASN A 77 -34.49 -6.66 -22.50
N ASN A 78 -34.24 -5.63 -21.68
CA ASN A 78 -34.60 -4.21 -21.90
C ASN A 78 -34.71 -3.47 -20.57
N TYR A 79 -33.60 -2.87 -20.14
CA TYR A 79 -33.66 -1.68 -19.30
C TYR A 79 -33.16 -0.49 -20.11
N ASN A 80 -34.10 0.17 -20.78
CA ASN A 80 -33.94 1.57 -21.10
C ASN A 80 -34.26 2.33 -19.82
N ASN A 81 -33.21 2.75 -19.12
CA ASN A 81 -33.34 3.71 -18.02
C ASN A 81 -33.51 5.10 -18.61
N GLN A 82 -34.76 5.51 -18.78
CA GLN A 82 -35.15 6.90 -18.65
C GLN A 82 -36.40 6.91 -17.76
N PHE A 83 -36.21 7.18 -16.47
CA PHE A 83 -37.32 7.49 -15.57
C PHE A 83 -37.92 8.82 -16.02
N CYS A 84 -38.88 8.74 -16.94
CA CYS A 84 -39.84 9.79 -17.23
C CYS A 84 -41.19 9.20 -16.83
N LEU A 85 -41.74 9.64 -15.70
CA LEU A 85 -43.11 9.27 -15.30
C LEU A 85 -44.06 9.87 -16.34
N SER A 86 -44.62 9.04 -17.21
CA SER A 86 -45.69 9.44 -18.11
C SER A 86 -47.02 9.42 -17.33
N PRO A 87 -47.95 10.37 -17.56
CA PRO A 87 -49.26 10.37 -16.90
C PRO A 87 -50.10 9.09 -17.13
N LEU A 88 -49.66 8.18 -17.99
CA LEU A 88 -50.29 6.87 -18.22
C LEU A 88 -49.80 5.74 -17.31
N ASP A 89 -48.71 5.92 -16.56
CA ASP A 89 -48.13 4.88 -15.69
C ASP A 89 -48.83 4.76 -14.32
N PHE A 90 -49.84 5.59 -14.06
CA PHE A 90 -50.74 5.46 -12.92
C PHE A 90 -51.99 4.66 -13.34
N PRO A 91 -52.40 3.62 -12.60
CA PRO A 91 -53.72 3.04 -12.83
C PRO A 91 -54.75 4.14 -12.58
N THR A 92 -55.56 4.44 -13.59
CA THR A 92 -56.68 5.36 -13.45
C THR A 92 -57.52 4.86 -12.28
N LEU A 93 -57.58 5.64 -11.19
CA LEU A 93 -58.54 5.38 -10.12
C LEU A 93 -59.89 5.12 -10.78
N PRO A 94 -60.61 4.04 -10.42
CA PRO A 94 -61.93 3.80 -10.99
C PRO A 94 -62.74 5.07 -10.77
N GLY A 95 -63.02 5.77 -11.87
CA GLY A 95 -63.76 7.02 -11.82
C GLY A 95 -65.03 6.77 -11.02
N ALA A 96 -65.33 7.66 -10.07
CA ALA A 96 -66.45 7.53 -9.16
C ALA A 96 -67.66 7.01 -9.95
N GLN A 97 -68.01 5.74 -9.71
CA GLN A 97 -69.16 5.13 -10.35
C GLN A 97 -70.35 5.94 -9.88
N ARG A 98 -70.87 6.79 -10.78
CA ARG A 98 -72.17 7.41 -10.60
C ARG A 98 -73.13 6.26 -10.35
N THR A 99 -73.63 6.19 -9.14
CA THR A 99 -74.74 5.33 -8.75
C THR A 99 -75.95 5.72 -9.60
N THR A 100 -76.12 5.08 -10.75
CA THR A 100 -77.41 5.05 -11.42
C THR A 100 -78.30 4.13 -10.60
N MET A 101 -79.09 4.77 -9.75
CA MET A 101 -80.20 4.21 -9.02
C MET A 101 -81.23 3.58 -9.96
N TYR A 102 -81.14 2.28 -10.23
CA TYR A 102 -82.24 1.39 -10.66
C TYR A 102 -81.79 -0.03 -10.28
N GLY A 103 -82.48 -0.75 -9.41
CA GLY A 103 -83.82 -1.27 -9.60
C GLY A 103 -83.72 -2.78 -9.42
N TYR A 104 -84.41 -3.32 -8.42
CA TYR A 104 -84.41 -4.74 -8.08
C TYR A 104 -84.69 -5.62 -9.32
N LYS A 105 -83.83 -6.61 -9.56
CA LYS A 105 -84.24 -7.91 -10.12
C LYS A 105 -83.26 -9.00 -9.70
N SER A 106 -83.77 -9.85 -8.82
CA SER A 106 -83.22 -11.14 -8.41
C SER A 106 -82.96 -12.04 -9.61
N SER A 107 -81.77 -12.64 -9.68
CA SER A 107 -81.55 -13.86 -10.46
C SER A 107 -80.41 -14.67 -9.83
N ASN A 108 -80.79 -15.85 -9.37
CA ASN A 108 -80.00 -16.96 -8.83
C ASN A 108 -78.66 -17.18 -9.55
N ASN A 109 -77.53 -16.98 -8.85
CA ASN A 109 -76.34 -17.82 -8.98
C ASN A 109 -75.37 -17.58 -7.81
N THR A 110 -75.83 -17.88 -6.60
CA THR A 110 -75.02 -17.89 -5.38
C THR A 110 -74.31 -19.25 -5.33
N ASN A 111 -73.00 -19.30 -5.58
CA ASN A 111 -72.07 -20.36 -5.13
C ASN A 111 -70.60 -20.13 -5.54
N ASN A 112 -70.29 -19.18 -6.44
CA ASN A 112 -68.90 -18.94 -6.89
C ASN A 112 -68.24 -17.66 -6.33
N ASN A 113 -69.00 -16.67 -5.86
CA ASN A 113 -68.41 -15.40 -5.42
C ASN A 113 -67.82 -15.45 -4.00
N ASP A 114 -68.37 -16.26 -3.11
CA ASP A 114 -67.88 -16.38 -1.73
C ASP A 114 -66.50 -17.06 -1.66
N ASN A 115 -66.26 -18.04 -2.54
CA ASN A 115 -64.96 -18.71 -2.66
C ASN A 115 -63.84 -17.79 -3.19
N VAL A 116 -64.18 -16.82 -4.06
CA VAL A 116 -63.21 -15.86 -4.60
C VAL A 116 -62.80 -14.83 -3.55
N LEU A 117 -63.74 -14.38 -2.71
CA LEU A 117 -63.45 -13.42 -1.65
C LEU A 117 -62.59 -14.07 -0.55
N LEU A 118 -62.89 -15.31 -0.17
CA LEU A 118 -62.09 -16.10 0.76
C LEU A 118 -60.66 -16.34 0.24
N ALA A 119 -60.52 -16.71 -1.04
CA ALA A 119 -59.19 -16.91 -1.65
C ALA A 119 -58.33 -15.62 -1.64
N LYS A 120 -58.96 -14.45 -1.87
CA LYS A 120 -58.25 -13.16 -1.79
C LYS A 120 -57.87 -12.78 -0.37
N LEU A 121 -58.67 -13.15 0.63
CA LEU A 121 -58.34 -12.95 2.05
C LEU A 121 -57.17 -13.84 2.46
N ASP A 122 -57.12 -15.10 2.00
CA ASP A 122 -56.00 -16.00 2.25
C ASP A 122 -54.71 -15.51 1.56
N GLU A 123 -54.81 -15.01 0.33
CA GLU A 123 -53.68 -14.40 -0.38
C GLU A 123 -53.16 -13.15 0.35
N LEU A 124 -54.06 -12.30 0.84
CA LEU A 124 -53.71 -11.13 1.65
C LEU A 124 -53.02 -11.54 2.95
N SER A 125 -53.55 -12.56 3.64
CA SER A 125 -52.96 -13.11 4.87
C SER A 125 -51.54 -13.63 4.63
N GLN A 126 -51.32 -14.37 3.54
CA GLN A 126 -49.99 -14.82 3.16
C GLN A 126 -49.05 -13.67 2.82
N ASN A 127 -49.54 -12.63 2.12
CA ASN A 127 -48.73 -11.47 1.79
C ASN A 127 -48.32 -10.67 3.04
N ILE A 128 -49.23 -10.52 4.02
CA ILE A 128 -48.91 -9.90 5.31
C ILE A 128 -47.86 -10.72 6.06
N ALA A 129 -47.99 -12.05 6.07
CA ALA A 129 -47.00 -12.92 6.70
C ALA A 129 -45.60 -12.79 6.07
N ARG A 130 -45.52 -12.78 4.72
CA ARG A 130 -44.25 -12.57 3.99
C ARG A 130 -43.65 -11.19 4.23
N MET A 131 -44.49 -10.17 4.33
CA MET A 131 -44.05 -8.80 4.62
C MET A 131 -43.45 -8.70 6.04
N ASN A 132 -44.08 -9.33 7.03
CA ASN A 132 -43.53 -9.40 8.39
C ASN A 132 -42.19 -10.12 8.43
N GLU A 133 -42.05 -11.26 7.75
CA GLU A 133 -40.77 -11.99 7.68
C GLU A 133 -39.67 -11.14 7.01
N SER A 134 -40.04 -10.38 5.98
CA SER A 134 -39.10 -9.48 5.29
C SER A 134 -38.68 -8.31 6.17
N LEU A 135 -39.61 -7.73 6.94
CA LEU A 135 -39.33 -6.67 7.92
C LEU A 135 -38.42 -7.16 9.05
N GLU A 136 -38.63 -8.39 9.53
CA GLU A 136 -37.79 -8.98 10.57
C GLU A 136 -36.35 -9.23 10.08
N LYS A 137 -36.21 -9.74 8.85
CA LYS A 137 -34.90 -9.86 8.18
C LYS A 137 -34.22 -8.50 8.01
N LEU A 138 -34.97 -7.48 7.59
CA LEU A 138 -34.43 -6.12 7.42
C LEU A 138 -33.99 -5.52 8.75
N SER A 139 -34.79 -5.69 9.82
CA SER A 139 -34.45 -5.26 11.17
C SER A 139 -33.16 -5.91 11.68
N SER A 140 -33.03 -7.23 11.49
CA SER A 140 -31.81 -7.97 11.83
C SER A 140 -30.59 -7.49 11.04
N ALA A 141 -30.75 -7.24 9.73
CA ALA A 141 -29.69 -6.72 8.88
C ALA A 141 -29.26 -5.31 9.32
N ASN A 142 -30.21 -4.45 9.68
CA ASN A 142 -29.92 -3.10 10.16
C ASN A 142 -29.13 -3.12 11.48
N SER A 143 -29.50 -4.00 12.41
CA SER A 143 -28.75 -4.16 13.68
C SER A 143 -27.31 -4.63 13.45
N LYS A 144 -27.08 -5.53 12.48
CA LYS A 144 -25.72 -5.97 12.12
C LYS A 144 -24.92 -4.83 11.48
N PHE A 145 -25.56 -4.02 10.65
CA PHE A 145 -24.93 -2.87 10.02
C PHE A 145 -24.53 -1.80 11.06
N GLU A 146 -25.38 -1.50 12.03
CA GLU A 146 -25.04 -0.58 13.12
C GLU A 146 -23.81 -1.05 13.91
N LYS A 147 -23.76 -2.34 14.28
CA LYS A 147 -22.59 -2.93 14.94
C LYS A 147 -21.32 -2.82 14.10
N PHE A 148 -21.46 -3.04 12.79
CA PHE A 148 -20.34 -2.86 11.85
C PHE A 148 -19.86 -1.40 11.82
N MET A 149 -20.77 -0.43 11.77
CA MET A 149 -20.42 0.99 11.77
C MET A 149 -19.69 1.39 13.06
N ILE A 150 -20.16 0.94 14.22
CA ILE A 150 -19.50 1.19 15.51
C ILE A 150 -18.08 0.61 15.49
N HIS A 151 -17.93 -0.65 15.11
CA HIS A 151 -16.61 -1.29 15.02
C HIS A 151 -15.66 -0.58 14.05
N MET A 152 -16.17 -0.10 12.91
CA MET A 152 -15.36 0.68 11.95
C MET A 152 -14.91 2.03 12.53
N ILE A 153 -15.76 2.70 13.29
CA ILE A 153 -15.41 3.95 13.98
C ILE A 153 -14.32 3.69 15.03
N GLU A 154 -14.48 2.65 15.85
CA GLU A 154 -13.49 2.25 16.85
C GLU A 154 -12.14 1.93 16.22
N LYS A 155 -12.14 1.17 15.10
CA LYS A 155 -10.93 0.85 14.36
C LYS A 155 -10.26 2.07 13.73
N ASN A 156 -11.04 3.01 13.23
CA ASN A 156 -10.48 4.27 12.73
C ASN A 156 -9.82 5.09 13.84
N ASN A 157 -10.45 5.18 15.02
CA ASN A 157 -9.87 5.88 16.16
C ASN A 157 -8.57 5.21 16.65
N GLU A 158 -8.53 3.87 16.69
CA GLU A 158 -7.31 3.11 17.00
C GLU A 158 -6.19 3.41 15.99
N MET A 159 -6.53 3.45 14.70
CA MET A 159 -5.57 3.79 13.65
C MET A 159 -5.06 5.23 13.76
N GLU A 160 -5.92 6.20 14.05
CA GLU A 160 -5.52 7.60 14.26
C GLU A 160 -4.56 7.74 15.45
N ASN A 161 -4.82 7.05 16.56
CA ASN A 161 -3.92 7.01 17.72
C ASN A 161 -2.55 6.43 17.35
N ASN A 162 -2.52 5.30 16.63
CA ASN A 162 -1.28 4.68 16.18
C ASN A 162 -0.48 5.60 15.23
N ILE A 163 -1.17 6.31 14.33
CA ILE A 163 -0.53 7.29 13.44
C ILE A 163 0.09 8.43 14.26
N GLN A 164 -0.60 8.91 15.31
CA GLN A 164 -0.10 9.97 16.15
C GLN A 164 1.13 9.54 16.96
N GLU A 165 1.14 8.32 17.50
CA GLU A 165 2.30 7.76 18.21
C GLU A 165 3.50 7.57 17.26
N LEU A 166 3.27 7.13 16.02
CA LEU A 166 4.33 7.04 15.03
C LEU A 166 4.94 8.42 14.71
N ARG A 167 4.12 9.47 14.63
CA ARG A 167 4.60 10.85 14.40
C ARG A 167 5.44 11.38 15.56
N THR A 168 5.05 11.12 16.80
CA THR A 168 5.85 11.55 17.97
C THR A 168 7.18 10.81 18.02
N ASN A 169 7.17 9.50 17.75
CA ASN A 169 8.39 8.70 17.67
C ASN A 169 9.32 9.17 16.54
N GLU A 170 8.78 9.52 15.37
CA GLU A 170 9.55 10.08 14.27
C GLU A 170 10.27 11.39 14.67
N GLN A 171 9.57 12.30 15.36
CA GLN A 171 10.16 13.56 15.83
C GLN A 171 11.27 13.33 16.87
N LEU A 172 11.08 12.38 17.78
CA LEU A 172 12.09 12.01 18.76
C LEU A 172 13.36 11.46 18.08
N ILE A 173 13.20 10.54 17.13
CA ILE A 173 14.31 9.96 16.37
C ILE A 173 15.06 11.04 15.60
N LYS A 174 14.34 11.95 14.93
CA LYS A 174 14.96 13.10 14.22
C LYS A 174 15.80 13.96 15.16
N THR A 175 15.28 14.26 16.34
CA THR A 175 16.00 15.06 17.35
C THR A 175 17.26 14.33 17.82
N ASN A 176 17.16 13.04 18.13
CA ASN A 176 18.29 12.22 18.55
C ASN A 176 19.36 12.11 17.46
N MET A 177 18.96 11.97 16.19
CA MET A 177 19.89 11.93 15.06
C MET A 177 20.69 13.23 14.93
N VAL A 178 20.03 14.38 15.06
CA VAL A 178 20.73 15.69 15.05
C VAL A 178 21.72 15.79 16.21
N GLN A 179 21.34 15.35 17.42
CA GLN A 179 22.26 15.35 18.57
C GLN A 179 23.47 14.43 18.34
N LEU A 180 23.26 13.22 17.84
CA LEU A 180 24.36 12.29 17.54
C LEU A 180 25.30 12.86 16.47
N GLN A 181 24.76 13.55 15.46
CA GLN A 181 25.57 14.20 14.44
C GLN A 181 26.43 15.33 15.03
N ILE A 182 25.88 16.12 15.96
CA ILE A 182 26.65 17.14 16.69
C ILE A 182 27.79 16.48 17.49
N TYR A 183 27.52 15.39 18.21
CA TYR A 183 28.56 14.66 18.95
C TYR A 183 29.62 14.09 18.02
N SER A 184 29.23 13.46 16.90
CA SER A 184 30.17 12.93 15.91
C SER A 184 31.09 14.02 15.38
N ASN A 185 30.52 15.15 14.95
CA ASN A 185 31.30 16.29 14.46
C ASN A 185 32.24 16.85 15.54
N ARG A 186 31.81 16.89 16.80
CA ARG A 186 32.66 17.33 17.91
C ARG A 186 33.81 16.36 18.13
N HIS A 187 33.57 15.06 18.11
CA HIS A 187 34.61 14.04 18.23
C HIS A 187 35.60 14.12 17.06
N GLU A 188 35.12 14.19 15.82
CA GLU A 188 35.97 14.37 14.64
C GLU A 188 36.86 15.61 14.78
N ASN A 189 36.29 16.74 15.17
CA ASN A 189 37.06 17.96 15.40
C ASN A 189 38.11 17.79 16.52
N LEU A 190 37.77 17.15 17.64
CA LEU A 190 38.73 16.89 18.73
C LEU A 190 39.88 15.98 18.25
N PHE A 191 39.59 14.91 17.52
CA PHE A 191 40.62 14.00 17.03
C PHE A 191 41.51 14.67 16.00
N THR A 192 40.92 15.28 14.97
CA THR A 192 41.64 15.85 13.82
C THR A 192 42.38 17.15 14.15
N LYS A 193 41.81 18.04 14.97
CA LYS A 193 42.38 19.35 15.24
C LYS A 193 43.21 19.43 16.52
N LEU A 194 43.01 18.49 17.46
CA LEU A 194 43.69 18.54 18.74
C LEU A 194 44.54 17.30 19.01
N LEU A 195 43.94 16.12 19.09
CA LEU A 195 44.65 14.91 19.55
C LEU A 195 45.70 14.42 18.55
N LEU A 196 45.36 14.30 17.27
CA LEU A 196 46.31 13.85 16.24
C LEU A 196 47.48 14.82 16.05
N PRO A 197 47.27 16.16 15.95
CA PRO A 197 48.38 17.10 15.90
C PRO A 197 49.27 17.05 17.15
N MET A 198 48.67 16.97 18.34
CA MET A 198 49.40 16.89 19.61
C MET A 198 50.27 15.63 19.70
N LEU A 199 49.73 14.47 19.30
CA LEU A 199 50.49 13.22 19.23
C LEU A 199 51.63 13.29 18.20
N ASN A 200 51.41 13.94 17.04
CA ASN A 200 52.45 14.14 16.04
C ASN A 200 53.57 15.06 16.58
N ASP A 201 53.23 16.10 17.34
CA ASP A 201 54.23 16.99 17.91
C ASP A 201 55.00 16.36 19.07
N LEU A 202 54.33 15.54 19.90
CA LEU A 202 54.99 14.73 20.92
C LEU A 202 55.95 13.72 20.31
N THR A 203 55.56 13.02 19.25
CA THR A 203 56.46 12.06 18.57
C THR A 203 57.65 12.76 17.92
N LYS A 204 57.47 13.95 17.34
CA LYS A 204 58.59 14.80 16.88
C LYS A 204 59.50 15.20 18.03
N PHE A 205 58.96 15.55 19.19
CA PHE A 205 59.74 15.95 20.35
C PHE A 205 60.58 14.78 20.89
N VAL A 206 59.96 13.62 21.09
CA VAL A 206 60.66 12.42 21.58
C VAL A 206 61.73 11.96 20.57
N LEU A 207 61.44 12.03 19.26
CA LEU A 207 62.45 11.74 18.23
C LEU A 207 63.66 12.67 18.32
N ARG A 208 63.47 13.96 18.61
CA ARG A 208 64.60 14.89 18.84
C ARG A 208 65.37 14.56 20.11
N MET A 209 64.69 14.13 21.18
CA MET A 209 65.34 13.71 22.42
C MET A 209 66.13 12.41 22.25
N ASN A 210 65.74 11.55 21.30
CA ASN A 210 66.47 10.33 20.95
C ASN A 210 67.66 10.56 20.00
N ARG A 211 68.13 11.81 19.87
CA ARG A 211 69.32 12.14 19.07
C ARG A 211 70.43 12.69 19.96
N ASP A 212 71.64 12.22 19.70
CA ASP A 212 72.85 12.71 20.35
C ASP A 212 73.32 14.05 19.73
N LYS A 213 74.35 14.67 20.31
CA LYS A 213 74.95 15.94 19.87
C LYS A 213 75.44 15.92 18.41
N ASP A 214 75.76 14.73 17.90
CA ASP A 214 76.17 14.48 16.51
C ASP A 214 75.00 14.11 15.57
N ASP A 215 73.74 14.33 16.01
CA ASP A 215 72.50 14.01 15.29
C ASP A 215 72.27 12.52 15.00
N LYS A 216 73.03 11.63 15.67
CA LYS A 216 72.85 10.18 15.60
C LYS A 216 71.79 9.70 16.58
N LEU A 217 71.01 8.70 16.17
CA LEU A 217 70.03 8.06 17.06
C LEU A 217 70.74 7.39 18.24
N ILE A 218 70.26 7.67 19.46
CA ILE A 218 70.77 7.06 20.70
C ILE A 218 70.27 5.61 20.79
N ASP A 219 69.00 5.38 20.50
CA ASP A 219 68.39 4.07 20.32
C ASP A 219 67.79 3.97 18.90
N ALA A 220 68.41 3.13 18.07
CA ALA A 220 68.04 2.96 16.67
C ALA A 220 66.68 2.26 16.51
N ASP A 221 66.41 1.22 17.29
CA ASP A 221 65.17 0.44 17.19
C ASP A 221 63.96 1.24 17.68
N PHE A 222 64.15 1.99 18.77
CA PHE A 222 63.15 2.92 19.28
C PHE A 222 62.90 4.08 18.29
N GLY A 223 63.97 4.62 17.68
CA GLY A 223 63.89 5.67 16.67
C GLY A 223 63.06 5.25 15.45
N VAL A 224 63.36 4.08 14.87
CA VAL A 224 62.62 3.54 13.72
C VAL A 224 61.15 3.29 14.06
N THR A 225 60.86 2.79 15.26
CA THR A 225 59.48 2.56 15.72
C THR A 225 58.70 3.88 15.83
N LEU A 226 59.32 4.93 16.38
CA LEU A 226 58.71 6.26 16.48
C LEU A 226 58.52 6.92 15.12
N GLU A 227 59.45 6.75 14.18
CA GLU A 227 59.30 7.26 12.81
C GLU A 227 58.15 6.58 12.08
N ARG A 228 57.99 5.26 12.26
CA ARG A 228 56.84 4.51 11.73
C ARG A 228 55.52 5.01 12.33
N LEU A 229 55.48 5.22 13.63
CA LEU A 229 54.29 5.73 14.32
C LEU A 229 53.95 7.16 13.86
N ARG A 230 54.96 8.01 13.67
CA ARG A 230 54.80 9.35 13.10
C ARG A 230 54.28 9.32 11.66
N ALA A 231 54.78 8.41 10.82
CA ALA A 231 54.28 8.23 9.46
C ALA A 231 52.80 7.81 9.45
N GLN A 232 52.39 6.93 10.37
CA GLN A 232 50.99 6.55 10.55
C GLN A 232 50.12 7.72 11.02
N LEU A 233 50.59 8.54 11.96
CA LEU A 233 49.87 9.74 12.41
C LEU A 233 49.72 10.79 11.31
N ASN A 234 50.74 10.98 10.46
CA ASN A 234 50.63 11.89 9.31
C ASN A 234 49.63 11.39 8.27
N LYS A 235 49.59 10.08 7.99
CA LYS A 235 48.54 9.49 7.15
C LYS A 235 47.15 9.75 7.72
N ALA A 236 46.99 9.60 9.04
CA ALA A 236 45.74 9.88 9.75
C ALA A 236 45.32 11.36 9.66
N LEU A 237 46.27 12.29 9.80
CA LEU A 237 46.03 13.73 9.64
C LEU A 237 45.64 14.11 8.21
N GLU A 238 46.18 13.41 7.21
CA GLU A 238 45.85 13.58 5.80
C GLU A 238 44.53 12.88 5.40
N GLY A 239 43.85 12.21 6.34
CA GLY A 239 42.61 11.48 6.07
C GLY A 239 42.80 10.22 5.20
N LYS A 240 44.03 9.67 5.16
CA LYS A 240 44.35 8.44 4.43
C LYS A 240 44.29 7.24 5.37
N ASP A 241 43.77 6.12 4.87
CA ASP A 241 43.68 4.87 5.64
C ASP A 241 45.06 4.41 6.13
N PHE A 242 45.07 3.83 7.34
CA PHE A 242 46.25 3.25 7.97
C PHE A 242 46.62 1.92 7.27
N CYS A 243 47.27 2.00 6.11
CA CYS A 243 47.93 0.87 5.45
C CYS A 243 49.43 1.11 5.39
#